data_AF-A0A5J4N3J7-F1
#
_entry.id   AF-A0A5J4N3J7-F1
#
_cell.length_a   1.000
_cell.length_b   1.000
_cell.length_c   1.000
_cell.angle_alpha   90.00
_cell.angle_beta   90.00
_cell.angle_gamma   90.00
#
_symmetry.space_group_name_H-M   'P 1'
#
loop_
_entity.id
_entity.type
_entity.pdbx_description
1 polymer ?
#
loop_
_entity_poly.entity_id
_entity_poly.type
_entity_poly.pdbx_seq_one_letter_code
_entity_poly.pdbx_strand_id
1 'polypeptide(L)'
;MSSPHVFGGSWTFRDPNITRNNVCNTTFASSVAIVIPIRNRWHQVPVLLYTLIPLLRKQRVCYRIFLIEQADTGPFNRAKLFNVGFMEAADRFEFRCVIFHDVDLVPINDLNPYGCDEQTDKYVVHLGVGLDVRKFQLYFPRLVGGVLKMSNAHFVEVNGYSNLYWDWGQEDDDMERRLKAKHIPYVHMSPSIARYMAMDHEKQPRRTRQMHLRLLGTSWTRMASDGLNSLEYKVLQLNEFHLFTRILVDIQETA
;
A
#
# COMPACT_ATOMS: atom_id res chain seq x y z
N MET A 1 -6.14 -6.01 33.06
CA MET A 1 -5.38 -4.85 32.54
C MET A 1 -4.06 -5.41 32.03
N SER A 2 -4.10 -5.89 30.80
CA SER A 2 -2.99 -6.56 30.14
C SER A 2 -2.00 -5.49 29.70
N SER A 3 -0.78 -5.52 30.22
CA SER A 3 0.32 -4.67 29.78
C SER A 3 0.40 -4.66 28.25
N PRO A 4 0.54 -3.50 27.58
CA PRO A 4 0.78 -3.50 26.13
C PRO A 4 2.08 -4.27 25.88
N HIS A 5 1.99 -5.37 25.14
CA HIS A 5 3.13 -6.19 24.77
C HIS A 5 4.16 -5.31 24.03
N VAL A 6 5.31 -5.04 24.66
CA VAL A 6 6.43 -4.36 24.02
C VAL A 6 7.37 -5.44 23.45
N PHE A 7 7.11 -5.86 22.21
CA PHE A 7 8.13 -6.50 21.39
C PHE A 7 8.94 -5.43 20.63
N GLY A 8 10.27 -5.46 20.77
CA GLY A 8 11.21 -5.09 19.71
C GLY A 8 11.68 -3.63 19.53
N GLY A 9 10.93 -2.62 20.00
CA GLY A 9 11.40 -1.22 20.07
C GLY A 9 11.46 -0.45 18.74
N SER A 10 10.69 0.64 18.65
CA SER A 10 10.70 1.63 17.54
C SER A 10 10.42 1.02 16.16
N TRP A 11 9.14 0.82 15.84
CA TRP A 11 8.66 0.42 14.51
C TRP A 11 9.00 1.41 13.39
N THR A 12 9.49 2.59 13.74
CA THR A 12 10.06 3.61 12.85
C THR A 12 11.54 3.37 12.67
N PHE A 13 12.04 3.40 11.43
CA PHE A 13 13.45 3.15 11.09
C PHE A 13 14.44 3.71 12.14
N ARG A 14 15.17 2.79 12.79
CA ARG A 14 16.22 3.03 13.80
C ARG A 14 17.56 3.12 13.06
N ASP A 15 18.07 4.31 12.83
CA ASP A 15 19.50 4.44 12.50
C ASP A 15 20.30 4.10 13.77
N PRO A 16 21.16 3.07 13.78
CA PRO A 16 21.97 2.73 14.94
C PRO A 16 22.98 3.82 15.34
N ASN A 17 23.29 4.78 14.45
CA ASN A 17 24.14 5.93 14.75
C ASN A 17 23.37 7.12 15.37
N ILE A 18 22.05 7.03 15.45
CA ILE A 18 21.20 8.11 15.96
C ILE A 18 20.90 7.82 17.44
N THR A 19 21.35 8.73 18.31
CA THR A 19 21.28 8.65 19.77
C THR A 19 19.86 8.38 20.31
N ARG A 20 19.76 7.87 21.56
CA ARG A 20 18.49 7.59 22.27
C ARG A 20 17.48 8.76 22.29
N ASN A 21 17.89 9.98 21.95
CA ASN A 21 17.06 11.17 21.94
C ASN A 21 16.35 11.45 20.60
N ASN A 22 16.57 10.62 19.58
CA ASN A 22 16.00 10.78 18.23
C ASN A 22 15.13 9.57 17.83
N VAL A 23 14.45 8.96 18.81
CA VAL A 23 13.30 8.09 18.55
C VAL A 23 12.23 8.96 17.88
N CYS A 24 11.56 8.45 16.84
CA CYS A 24 10.41 9.16 16.27
C CYS A 24 9.49 9.55 17.42
N ASN A 25 9.27 10.85 17.61
CA ASN A 25 8.42 11.32 18.69
C ASN A 25 7.00 10.93 18.28
N THR A 26 6.57 9.75 18.73
CA THR A 26 5.32 9.10 18.36
C THR A 26 4.14 9.85 18.95
N THR A 27 3.86 11.03 18.43
CA THR A 27 2.48 11.48 18.39
C THR A 27 1.85 10.73 17.24
N PHE A 28 0.82 9.92 17.53
CA PHE A 28 -0.09 9.23 16.60
C PHE A 28 -0.33 9.95 15.25
N ALA A 29 -0.26 11.28 15.25
CA ALA A 29 -0.52 12.18 14.14
C ALA A 29 0.36 12.07 12.88
N SER A 30 1.45 11.30 12.83
CA SER A 30 2.30 11.27 11.60
C SER A 30 2.86 9.92 11.18
N SER A 31 2.54 8.84 11.89
CA SER A 31 3.02 7.49 11.56
C SER A 31 2.36 6.93 10.30
N VAL A 32 3.15 6.24 9.47
CA VAL A 32 2.76 5.69 8.16
C VAL A 32 2.96 4.18 8.12
N ALA A 33 1.94 3.44 7.68
CA ALA A 33 2.11 2.05 7.23
C ALA A 33 2.34 2.02 5.72
N ILE A 34 3.44 1.44 5.26
CA ILE A 34 3.72 1.27 3.83
C ILE A 34 3.53 -0.20 3.50
N VAL A 35 2.49 -0.52 2.73
CA VAL A 35 2.09 -1.89 2.40
C VAL A 35 2.49 -2.21 0.97
N ILE A 36 3.29 -3.26 0.80
CA ILE A 36 3.86 -3.69 -0.49
C ILE A 36 3.55 -5.17 -0.71
N PRO A 37 2.56 -5.49 -1.57
CA PRO A 37 2.28 -6.85 -2.02
C PRO A 37 3.41 -7.41 -2.87
N ILE A 38 3.81 -8.65 -2.61
CA ILE A 38 4.82 -9.35 -3.40
C ILE A 38 4.47 -10.83 -3.64
N ARG A 39 4.91 -11.37 -4.78
CA ARG A 39 5.08 -12.80 -5.00
C ARG A 39 6.09 -13.01 -6.11
N ASN A 40 7.14 -13.79 -5.87
CA ASN A 40 8.23 -14.02 -6.84
C ASN A 40 8.91 -12.71 -7.33
N ARG A 41 8.87 -11.65 -6.52
CA ARG A 41 9.45 -10.31 -6.83
C ARG A 41 10.58 -9.90 -5.88
N TRP A 42 11.19 -10.85 -5.18
CA TRP A 42 12.24 -10.55 -4.20
C TRP A 42 13.44 -9.78 -4.77
N HIS A 43 13.75 -9.92 -6.06
CA HIS A 43 14.82 -9.16 -6.72
C HIS A 43 14.53 -7.64 -6.82
N GLN A 44 13.27 -7.23 -6.81
CA GLN A 44 12.85 -5.82 -6.87
C GLN A 44 12.91 -5.13 -5.50
N VAL A 45 12.71 -5.89 -4.42
CA VAL A 45 12.65 -5.35 -3.04
C VAL A 45 13.91 -4.56 -2.67
N PRO A 46 15.15 -5.07 -2.85
CA PRO A 46 16.35 -4.30 -2.53
C PRO A 46 16.46 -2.99 -3.31
N VAL A 47 16.08 -2.99 -4.60
CA VAL A 47 16.15 -1.81 -5.47
C VAL A 47 15.17 -0.72 -4.99
N LEU A 48 13.94 -1.11 -4.66
CA LEU A 48 12.95 -0.19 -4.08
C LEU A 48 13.42 0.36 -2.74
N LEU A 49 13.84 -0.51 -1.82
CA LEU A 49 14.25 -0.10 -0.47
C LEU A 49 15.48 0.81 -0.48
N TYR A 50 16.38 0.64 -1.47
CA TYR A 50 17.56 1.47 -1.64
C TYR A 50 17.24 2.95 -1.86
N THR A 51 16.11 3.28 -2.49
CA THR A 51 15.69 4.68 -2.70
C THR A 51 14.62 5.15 -1.72
N LEU A 52 13.67 4.26 -1.38
CA LEU A 52 12.54 4.59 -0.52
C LEU A 52 12.99 4.92 0.91
N ILE A 53 13.92 4.14 1.48
CA ILE A 53 14.37 4.36 2.86
C ILE A 53 15.11 5.70 3.03
N PRO A 54 16.09 6.07 2.18
CA PRO A 54 16.69 7.40 2.23
C PRO A 54 15.68 8.54 2.07
N LEU A 55 14.70 8.40 1.16
CA LEU A 55 13.63 9.38 0.98
C LEU A 55 12.84 9.58 2.28
N LEU A 56 12.39 8.49 2.90
CA LEU A 56 11.59 8.53 4.13
C LEU A 56 12.38 9.15 5.30
N ARG A 57 13.68 8.82 5.41
CA ARG A 57 14.57 9.43 6.41
C ARG A 57 14.75 10.92 6.18
N LYS A 58 14.97 11.35 4.93
CA LYS A 58 15.11 12.76 4.57
C LYS A 58 13.85 13.56 4.92
N GLN A 59 12.68 12.96 4.69
CA GLN A 59 11.38 13.52 5.05
C GLN A 59 11.03 13.39 6.54
N ARG A 60 11.87 12.71 7.34
CA ARG A 60 11.65 12.43 8.76
C ARG A 60 10.30 11.74 9.02
N VAL A 61 9.92 10.83 8.14
CA VAL A 61 8.67 10.08 8.26
C VAL A 61 8.83 9.01 9.34
N CYS A 62 7.86 8.94 10.26
CA CYS A 62 7.69 7.80 11.13
C CYS A 62 7.00 6.69 10.32
N TYR A 63 7.68 5.61 9.96
CA TYR A 63 7.10 4.58 9.10
C TYR A 63 7.50 3.15 9.47
N ARG A 64 6.65 2.19 9.08
CA ARG A 64 7.02 0.79 8.93
C ARG A 64 6.65 0.28 7.54
N ILE A 65 7.54 -0.50 6.93
CA ILE A 65 7.30 -1.17 5.66
C ILE A 65 6.84 -2.61 5.94
N PHE A 66 5.73 -3.00 5.31
CA PHE A 66 5.15 -4.34 5.36
C PHE A 66 5.21 -4.96 3.96
N LEU A 67 6.02 -6.01 3.82
CA LEU A 67 6.02 -6.86 2.63
C LEU A 67 5.00 -7.97 2.85
N ILE A 68 3.90 -7.93 2.11
CA ILE A 68 2.83 -8.93 2.20
C ILE A 68 3.05 -9.93 1.07
N GLU A 69 3.58 -11.10 1.43
CA GLU A 69 3.94 -12.14 0.47
C GLU A 69 2.84 -13.18 0.34
N GLN A 70 2.36 -13.38 -0.88
CA GLN A 70 1.38 -14.41 -1.19
C GLN A 70 2.05 -15.78 -1.34
N ALA A 71 1.68 -16.72 -0.48
CA ALA A 71 2.28 -18.06 -0.41
C ALA A 71 1.65 -19.07 -1.38
N ASP A 72 0.36 -18.92 -1.66
CA ASP A 72 -0.38 -19.88 -2.47
C ASP A 72 0.02 -19.82 -3.95
N THR A 73 -0.30 -20.90 -4.66
CA THR A 73 0.00 -21.08 -6.09
C THR A 73 -1.08 -20.53 -7.02
N GLY A 74 -2.16 -19.95 -6.47
CA GLY A 74 -3.27 -19.40 -7.25
C GLY A 74 -2.90 -18.10 -7.97
N PRO A 75 -3.84 -17.44 -8.65
CA PRO A 75 -3.62 -16.10 -9.24
C PRO A 75 -3.15 -15.07 -8.20
N PHE A 76 -2.37 -14.08 -8.63
CA PHE A 76 -1.92 -13.03 -7.70
C PHE A 76 -3.08 -12.08 -7.41
N ASN A 77 -3.28 -11.69 -6.16
CA ASN A 77 -4.34 -10.77 -5.77
C ASN A 77 -3.78 -9.58 -4.99
N ARG A 78 -3.29 -8.60 -5.75
CA ARG A 78 -2.68 -7.37 -5.23
C ARG A 78 -3.60 -6.63 -4.26
N ALA A 79 -4.87 -6.47 -4.61
CA ALA A 79 -5.87 -5.76 -3.83
C ALA A 79 -6.17 -6.44 -2.49
N LYS A 80 -6.36 -7.76 -2.48
CA LYS A 80 -6.56 -8.54 -1.25
C LYS A 80 -5.34 -8.45 -0.33
N LEU A 81 -4.12 -8.48 -0.89
CA LEU A 81 -2.88 -8.33 -0.11
C LEU A 81 -2.71 -6.93 0.49
N PHE A 82 -3.23 -5.87 -0.16
CA PHE A 82 -3.30 -4.54 0.46
C PHE A 82 -4.21 -4.53 1.69
N ASN A 83 -5.38 -5.17 1.60
CA ASN A 83 -6.29 -5.32 2.74
C ASN A 83 -5.62 -6.09 3.89
N VAL A 84 -4.98 -7.22 3.59
CA VAL A 84 -4.20 -8.00 4.56
C VAL A 84 -3.16 -7.11 5.24
N GLY A 85 -2.34 -6.39 4.46
CA GLY A 85 -1.28 -5.57 5.03
C GLY A 85 -1.80 -4.40 5.87
N PHE A 86 -2.96 -3.84 5.54
CA PHE A 86 -3.60 -2.83 6.37
C PHE A 86 -4.05 -3.40 7.73
N MET A 87 -4.73 -4.55 7.73
CA MET A 87 -5.20 -5.20 8.96
C MET A 87 -4.01 -5.63 9.83
N GLU A 88 -3.02 -6.29 9.24
CA GLU A 88 -1.83 -6.72 9.96
C GLU A 88 -1.00 -5.54 10.50
N ALA A 89 -0.94 -4.42 9.77
CA ALA A 89 -0.32 -3.22 10.30
C ALA A 89 -1.11 -2.67 11.51
N ALA A 90 -2.44 -2.62 11.41
CA ALA A 90 -3.33 -2.06 12.44
C ALA A 90 -3.28 -2.85 13.75
N ASP A 91 -3.11 -4.17 13.67
CA ASP A 91 -2.97 -5.03 14.83
C ASP A 91 -1.62 -4.87 15.57
N ARG A 92 -0.63 -4.23 14.93
CA ARG A 92 0.75 -4.15 15.45
C ARG A 92 1.12 -2.80 16.00
N PHE A 93 0.66 -1.73 15.37
CA PHE A 93 0.95 -0.37 15.82
C PHE A 93 -0.07 0.61 15.28
N GLU A 94 -0.20 1.72 16.00
CA GLU A 94 -1.05 2.81 15.56
C GLU A 94 -0.34 3.67 14.49
N PHE A 95 -1.06 3.93 13.39
CA PHE A 95 -0.62 4.83 12.33
C PHE A 95 -1.78 5.70 11.86
N ARG A 96 -1.46 6.85 11.27
CA ARG A 96 -2.48 7.80 10.78
C ARG A 96 -2.94 7.48 9.36
N CYS A 97 -1.98 7.13 8.50
CA CYS A 97 -2.25 6.88 7.10
C CYS A 97 -1.47 5.68 6.57
N VAL A 98 -2.00 5.12 5.49
CA VAL A 98 -1.43 3.99 4.78
C VAL A 98 -1.01 4.42 3.38
N ILE A 99 0.10 3.85 2.92
CA ILE A 99 0.56 3.94 1.54
C ILE A 99 0.55 2.54 0.95
N PHE A 100 -0.28 2.34 -0.07
CA PHE A 100 -0.31 1.14 -0.89
C PHE A 100 0.64 1.33 -2.05
N HIS A 101 1.65 0.46 -2.16
CA HIS A 101 2.79 0.72 -3.01
C HIS A 101 3.21 -0.50 -3.81
N ASP A 102 3.35 -0.33 -5.13
CA ASP A 102 3.86 -1.38 -6.02
C ASP A 102 5.35 -1.60 -5.84
N VAL A 103 5.76 -2.86 -5.73
CA VAL A 103 7.18 -3.20 -5.50
C VAL A 103 8.10 -2.76 -6.65
N ASP A 104 7.56 -2.52 -7.83
CA ASP A 104 8.29 -2.15 -9.04
C ASP A 104 8.36 -0.64 -9.33
N LEU A 105 7.77 0.21 -8.48
CA LEU A 105 7.79 1.66 -8.66
C LEU A 105 8.81 2.33 -7.72
N VAL A 106 10.00 2.60 -8.23
CA VAL A 106 11.09 3.20 -7.46
C VAL A 106 10.93 4.72 -7.44
N PRO A 107 10.72 5.39 -6.28
CA PRO A 107 10.65 6.85 -6.24
C PRO A 107 12.03 7.45 -6.57
N ILE A 108 12.05 8.41 -7.50
CA ILE A 108 13.29 9.07 -7.98
C ILE A 108 13.31 10.58 -7.73
N ASN A 109 12.34 11.09 -6.97
CA ASN A 109 12.29 12.47 -6.51
C ASN A 109 11.91 12.49 -5.03
N ASP A 110 12.80 13.03 -4.19
CA ASP A 110 12.64 13.07 -2.73
C ASP A 110 11.66 14.14 -2.24
N LEU A 111 11.12 14.97 -3.14
CA LEU A 111 10.00 15.86 -2.86
C LEU A 111 8.64 15.13 -2.87
N ASN A 112 8.60 13.87 -3.32
CA ASN A 112 7.38 13.06 -3.34
C ASN A 112 6.92 12.72 -1.91
N PRO A 113 5.78 13.21 -1.41
CA PRO A 113 5.51 13.27 0.02
C PRO A 113 4.91 11.97 0.59
N TYR A 114 5.74 11.19 1.29
CA TYR A 114 5.36 9.91 1.92
C TYR A 114 4.89 10.06 3.37
N GLY A 115 4.92 11.26 3.95
CA GLY A 115 4.34 11.52 5.28
C GLY A 115 2.81 11.65 5.26
N CYS A 116 2.19 11.45 6.42
CA CYS A 116 0.81 11.85 6.66
C CYS A 116 0.76 13.33 7.06
N ASP A 117 -0.20 14.06 6.49
CA ASP A 117 -0.49 15.46 6.77
C ASP A 117 -2.00 15.68 6.86
N GLU A 118 -2.43 16.89 7.22
CA GLU A 118 -3.86 17.25 7.22
C GLU A 118 -4.51 17.12 5.83
N GLN A 119 -3.71 17.21 4.76
CA GLN A 119 -4.20 17.01 3.40
C GLN A 119 -4.65 15.56 3.18
N THR A 120 -3.99 14.60 3.82
CA THR A 120 -4.32 13.17 3.73
C THR A 120 -5.65 12.82 4.41
N ASP A 121 -6.11 13.64 5.36
CA ASP A 121 -7.46 13.50 5.96
C ASP A 121 -8.55 14.11 5.09
N LYS A 122 -8.19 15.06 4.22
CA LYS A 122 -9.12 15.73 3.29
C LYS A 122 -9.21 15.01 1.95
N TYR A 123 -8.10 14.43 1.50
CA TYR A 123 -7.96 13.85 0.17
C TYR A 123 -7.22 12.53 0.21
N VAL A 124 -7.62 11.60 -0.65
CA VAL A 124 -6.75 10.52 -1.09
C VAL A 124 -5.71 11.07 -2.07
N VAL A 125 -4.44 10.75 -1.89
CA VAL A 125 -3.35 11.30 -2.69
C VAL A 125 -2.76 10.20 -3.56
N HIS A 126 -2.99 10.31 -4.86
CA HIS A 126 -2.37 9.43 -5.85
C HIS A 126 -0.93 9.89 -6.10
N LEU A 127 0.03 9.03 -5.72
CA LEU A 127 1.45 9.25 -5.91
C LEU A 127 1.97 8.52 -7.17
N GLY A 128 1.34 7.47 -7.66
CA GLY A 128 1.72 6.70 -8.87
C GLY A 128 1.55 7.43 -10.23
N VAL A 129 1.89 8.72 -10.28
CA VAL A 129 1.57 9.63 -11.38
C VAL A 129 2.63 9.61 -12.48
N GLY A 130 3.81 10.17 -12.21
CA GLY A 130 4.88 10.37 -13.18
C GLY A 130 5.79 9.16 -13.29
N LEU A 131 5.48 8.23 -14.19
CA LEU A 131 6.34 7.08 -14.48
C LEU A 131 7.24 7.40 -15.67
N ASP A 132 8.52 7.04 -15.59
CA ASP A 132 9.51 7.19 -16.67
C ASP A 132 9.07 6.56 -18.01
N VAL A 133 8.53 5.34 -17.97
CA VAL A 133 7.96 4.63 -19.12
C VAL A 133 6.75 5.35 -19.74
N ARG A 134 6.16 6.31 -19.03
CA ARG A 134 5.08 7.19 -19.49
C ARG A 134 5.55 8.64 -19.65
N LYS A 135 6.86 8.87 -19.80
CA LYS A 135 7.46 10.21 -19.92
C LYS A 135 7.05 11.16 -18.79
N PHE A 136 6.89 10.62 -17.59
CA PHE A 136 6.44 11.33 -16.39
C PHE A 136 5.06 12.02 -16.55
N GLN A 137 4.14 11.39 -17.27
CA GLN A 137 2.77 11.88 -17.45
C GLN A 137 1.74 10.96 -16.77
N LEU A 138 0.67 11.57 -16.27
CA LEU A 138 -0.52 10.85 -15.81
C LEU A 138 -1.15 10.13 -17.01
N TYR A 139 -1.44 8.84 -16.86
CA TYR A 139 -1.94 8.03 -17.97
C TYR A 139 -3.39 8.36 -18.33
N PHE A 140 -4.27 8.50 -17.33
CA PHE A 140 -5.64 9.00 -17.50
C PHE A 140 -6.19 9.57 -16.17
N PRO A 141 -7.21 10.45 -16.20
CA PRO A 141 -7.68 11.20 -15.00
C PRO A 141 -8.30 10.39 -13.86
N ARG A 142 -8.60 9.12 -14.08
CA ARG A 142 -9.20 8.21 -13.09
C ARG A 142 -8.19 7.22 -12.51
N LEU A 143 -6.92 7.30 -12.91
CA LEU A 143 -5.90 6.37 -12.46
C LEU A 143 -5.57 6.63 -10.99
N VAL A 144 -5.66 5.60 -10.16
CA VAL A 144 -5.20 5.60 -8.75
C VAL A 144 -4.29 4.40 -8.42
N GLY A 145 -3.83 3.66 -9.44
CA GLY A 145 -2.91 2.53 -9.30
C GLY A 145 -1.45 2.94 -9.05
N GLY A 146 -0.54 1.96 -8.92
CA GLY A 146 0.87 2.25 -8.64
C GLY A 146 1.14 2.53 -7.16
N VAL A 147 1.00 3.79 -6.75
CA VAL A 147 1.21 4.21 -5.35
C VAL A 147 0.07 5.14 -4.91
N LEU A 148 -0.64 4.76 -3.86
CA LEU A 148 -1.80 5.49 -3.34
C LEU A 148 -1.66 5.71 -1.83
N LYS A 149 -1.79 6.96 -1.38
CA LYS A 149 -1.73 7.36 0.02
C LYS A 149 -3.11 7.81 0.50
N MET A 150 -3.57 7.31 1.64
CA MET A 150 -4.85 7.71 2.23
C MET A 150 -4.88 7.54 3.75
N SER A 151 -5.72 8.32 4.43
CA SER A 151 -5.98 8.14 5.85
C SER A 151 -6.63 6.79 6.13
N ASN A 152 -6.44 6.27 7.35
CA ASN A 152 -7.11 5.04 7.77
C ASN A 152 -8.64 5.18 7.73
N ALA A 153 -9.15 6.36 8.07
CA ALA A 153 -10.57 6.67 8.01
C ALA A 153 -11.12 6.54 6.57
N HIS A 154 -10.45 7.09 5.57
CA HIS A 154 -10.86 6.93 4.17
C HIS A 154 -10.84 5.46 3.74
N PHE A 155 -9.81 4.71 4.13
CA PHE A 155 -9.68 3.31 3.73
C PHE A 155 -10.76 2.43 4.34
N VAL A 156 -11.08 2.63 5.62
CA VAL A 156 -12.19 1.94 6.29
C VAL A 156 -13.54 2.34 5.72
N GLU A 157 -13.76 3.63 5.41
CA GLU A 157 -15.02 4.14 4.86
C GLU A 157 -15.40 3.50 3.51
N VAL A 158 -14.40 3.18 2.67
CA VAL A 158 -14.60 2.45 1.40
C VAL A 158 -14.58 0.94 1.54
N ASN A 159 -14.56 0.42 2.76
CA ASN A 159 -14.40 -1.01 3.05
C ASN A 159 -13.13 -1.60 2.40
N GLY A 160 -12.04 -0.82 2.32
CA GLY A 160 -10.80 -1.22 1.66
C GLY A 160 -10.93 -1.55 0.17
N TYR A 161 -9.94 -2.29 -0.35
CA TYR A 161 -9.96 -2.80 -1.72
C TYR A 161 -10.93 -3.99 -1.88
N SER A 162 -11.31 -4.29 -3.12
CA SER A 162 -12.04 -5.51 -3.47
C SER A 162 -11.17 -6.76 -3.34
N ASN A 163 -11.67 -7.82 -2.70
CA ASN A 163 -10.95 -9.10 -2.60
C ASN A 163 -11.07 -9.97 -3.86
N LEU A 164 -11.90 -9.59 -4.84
CA LEU A 164 -12.25 -10.45 -5.98
C LEU A 164 -11.40 -10.26 -7.26
N TYR A 165 -10.41 -9.38 -7.26
CA TYR A 165 -9.55 -9.15 -8.44
C TYR A 165 -8.35 -10.10 -8.43
N TRP A 166 -8.55 -11.25 -9.05
CA TRP A 166 -7.53 -12.28 -9.27
C TRP A 166 -6.86 -12.09 -10.63
N ASP A 167 -5.52 -12.14 -10.67
CA ASP A 167 -4.68 -11.70 -11.79
C ASP A 167 -4.68 -10.16 -11.99
N TRP A 168 -4.03 -9.72 -13.06
CA TRP A 168 -3.77 -8.31 -13.32
C TRP A 168 -5.01 -7.51 -13.76
N GLY A 169 -5.25 -6.38 -13.09
CA GLY A 169 -5.98 -5.20 -13.60
C GLY A 169 -7.36 -4.93 -12.99
N GLN A 170 -7.81 -3.68 -13.09
CA GLN A 170 -9.13 -3.13 -12.69
C GLN A 170 -9.41 -3.06 -11.18
N GLU A 171 -8.51 -3.53 -10.32
CA GLU A 171 -8.65 -3.39 -8.88
C GLU A 171 -8.43 -1.94 -8.40
N ASP A 172 -7.58 -1.20 -9.10
CA ASP A 172 -7.38 0.24 -8.91
C ASP A 172 -8.54 1.07 -9.48
N ASP A 173 -9.07 0.67 -10.64
CA ASP A 173 -10.31 1.22 -11.20
C ASP A 173 -11.51 1.02 -10.24
N ASP A 174 -11.57 -0.13 -9.54
CA ASP A 174 -12.60 -0.42 -8.53
C ASP A 174 -12.46 0.49 -7.31
N MET A 175 -11.23 0.65 -6.79
CA MET A 175 -10.95 1.60 -5.70
C MET A 175 -11.38 3.02 -6.07
N GLU A 176 -11.12 3.49 -7.28
CA GLU A 176 -11.59 4.81 -7.74
C GLU A 176 -13.12 4.93 -7.68
N ARG A 177 -13.84 3.88 -8.08
CA ARG A 177 -15.31 3.86 -8.02
C ARG A 177 -15.82 3.83 -6.58
N ARG A 178 -15.16 3.11 -5.67
CA ARG A 178 -15.49 3.12 -4.24
C ARG A 178 -15.32 4.51 -3.62
N LEU A 179 -14.20 5.18 -3.91
CA LEU A 179 -13.95 6.56 -3.47
C LEU A 179 -15.04 7.52 -3.96
N LYS A 180 -15.41 7.43 -5.25
CA LYS A 180 -16.51 8.22 -5.81
C LYS A 180 -17.85 7.92 -5.16
N ALA A 181 -18.18 6.65 -4.92
CA ALA A 181 -19.44 6.27 -4.27
C ALA A 181 -19.56 6.84 -2.84
N LYS A 182 -18.43 6.97 -2.13
CA LYS A 182 -18.35 7.57 -0.79
C LYS A 182 -18.12 9.08 -0.80
N HIS A 183 -18.07 9.71 -1.98
CA HIS A 183 -17.77 11.14 -2.14
C HIS A 183 -16.44 11.56 -1.51
N ILE A 184 -15.47 10.63 -1.43
CA ILE A 184 -14.13 10.91 -0.92
C ILE A 184 -13.31 11.48 -2.08
N PRO A 185 -12.85 12.74 -2.00
CA PRO A 185 -12.10 13.34 -3.07
C PRO A 185 -10.68 12.76 -3.13
N TYR A 186 -10.16 12.61 -4.34
CA TYR A 186 -8.76 12.23 -4.56
C TYR A 186 -8.06 13.26 -5.46
N VAL A 187 -6.76 13.42 -5.25
CA VAL A 187 -5.90 14.33 -6.02
C VAL A 187 -4.70 13.58 -6.59
N HIS A 188 -4.25 14.00 -7.76
CA HIS A 188 -3.00 13.53 -8.34
C HIS A 188 -1.88 14.45 -7.92
N MET A 189 -0.83 13.91 -7.29
CA MET A 189 0.38 14.67 -7.02
C MET A 189 0.99 15.14 -8.35
N SER A 190 1.59 16.34 -8.36
CA SER A 190 2.17 16.89 -9.58
C SER A 190 3.14 15.87 -10.22
N PRO A 191 3.07 15.59 -11.53
CA PRO A 191 4.01 14.70 -12.21
C PRO A 191 5.47 15.21 -12.17
N SER A 192 5.70 16.49 -11.89
CA SER A 192 7.05 17.02 -11.62
C SER A 192 7.60 16.59 -10.26
N ILE A 193 6.73 16.27 -9.30
CA ILE A 193 7.05 15.87 -7.92
C ILE A 193 7.00 14.34 -7.79
N ALA A 194 5.87 13.73 -8.14
CA ALA A 194 5.61 12.31 -8.03
C ALA A 194 6.25 11.51 -9.18
N ARG A 195 7.58 11.47 -9.20
CA ARG A 195 8.38 10.76 -10.22
C ARG A 195 8.84 9.39 -9.74
N TYR A 196 8.65 8.40 -10.60
CA TYR A 196 9.03 7.02 -10.39
C TYR A 196 9.76 6.46 -11.61
N MET A 197 10.77 5.65 -11.35
CA MET A 197 11.28 4.69 -12.32
C MET A 197 10.46 3.39 -12.17
N ALA A 198 9.88 2.91 -13.27
CA ALA A 198 9.23 1.61 -13.30
C ALA A 198 10.26 0.51 -13.62
N MET A 199 10.45 -0.44 -12.70
CA MET A 199 11.33 -1.58 -12.95
C MET A 199 10.71 -2.53 -13.98
N ASP A 200 11.55 -3.06 -14.86
CA ASP A 200 11.10 -4.02 -15.86
C ASP A 200 10.49 -5.26 -15.22
N HIS A 201 9.40 -5.72 -15.82
CA HIS A 201 8.75 -6.95 -15.42
C HIS A 201 8.03 -7.60 -16.60
N GLU A 202 7.90 -8.93 -16.53
CA GLU A 202 7.01 -9.64 -17.44
C GLU A 202 5.59 -9.10 -17.32
N LYS A 203 5.01 -8.72 -18.46
CA LYS A 203 3.63 -8.26 -18.52
C LYS A 203 2.72 -9.45 -18.32
N GLN A 204 1.89 -9.41 -17.28
CA GLN A 204 0.93 -10.48 -17.05
C GLN A 204 -0.18 -10.44 -18.10
N PRO A 205 -0.61 -11.61 -18.61
CA PRO A 205 -1.67 -11.68 -19.60
C PRO A 205 -3.00 -11.26 -18.98
N ARG A 206 -3.80 -10.48 -19.72
CA ARG A 206 -5.13 -10.00 -19.31
C ARG A 206 -6.23 -11.07 -19.46
N ARG A 207 -6.02 -12.25 -18.86
CA ARG A 207 -6.91 -13.41 -19.01
C ARG A 207 -8.31 -13.18 -18.42
N THR A 208 -8.38 -12.45 -17.31
CA THR A 208 -9.61 -12.22 -16.53
C THR A 208 -10.32 -10.91 -16.87
N ARG A 209 -9.89 -10.17 -17.89
CA ARG A 209 -10.40 -8.82 -18.20
C ARG A 209 -11.93 -8.74 -18.30
N GLN A 210 -12.58 -9.70 -18.97
CA GLN A 210 -14.03 -9.68 -19.12
C GLN A 210 -14.75 -9.85 -17.76
N MET A 211 -14.20 -10.70 -16.88
CA MET A 211 -14.69 -10.89 -15.52
C MET A 211 -14.47 -9.63 -14.69
N HIS A 212 -13.27 -9.03 -14.78
CA HIS A 212 -12.93 -7.80 -14.09
C HIS A 212 -13.82 -6.63 -14.49
N LEU A 213 -14.20 -6.51 -15.78
CA LEU A 213 -15.14 -5.49 -16.22
C LEU A 213 -16.56 -5.72 -15.66
N ARG A 214 -16.99 -6.98 -15.48
CA ARG A 214 -18.25 -7.29 -14.79
C ARG A 214 -18.18 -6.91 -13.30
N LEU A 215 -17.10 -7.28 -12.62
CA LEU A 215 -16.85 -6.89 -11.22
C LEU A 215 -16.83 -5.37 -11.06
N LEU A 216 -16.18 -4.66 -11.98
CA LEU A 216 -16.08 -3.21 -11.96
C LEU A 216 -17.46 -2.54 -12.13
N GLY A 217 -18.32 -3.15 -12.94
CA GLY A 217 -19.72 -2.72 -13.13
C GLY A 217 -20.55 -2.78 -11.84
N THR A 218 -20.23 -3.68 -10.91
CA THR A 218 -20.92 -3.86 -9.63
C THR A 218 -20.13 -3.34 -8.42
N SER A 219 -18.98 -2.70 -8.63
CA SER A 219 -18.10 -2.15 -7.58
C SER A 219 -18.84 -1.42 -6.46
N TRP A 220 -19.75 -0.50 -6.80
CA TRP A 220 -20.52 0.28 -5.82
C TRP A 220 -21.41 -0.60 -4.95
N THR A 221 -22.23 -1.48 -5.54
CA THR A 221 -23.15 -2.33 -4.77
C THR A 221 -22.40 -3.38 -3.95
N ARG A 222 -21.33 -3.93 -4.52
CA ARG A 222 -20.50 -4.97 -3.91
C ARG A 222 -19.61 -4.42 -2.79
N MET A 223 -19.27 -3.14 -2.78
CA MET A 223 -18.45 -2.52 -1.71
C MET A 223 -18.99 -2.82 -0.30
N ALA A 224 -20.31 -2.99 -0.13
CA ALA A 224 -20.92 -3.31 1.16
C ALA A 224 -20.64 -4.75 1.66
N SER A 225 -20.32 -5.69 0.78
CA SER A 225 -20.13 -7.11 1.09
C SER A 225 -18.78 -7.67 0.64
N ASP A 226 -17.94 -6.85 0.01
CA ASP A 226 -16.61 -7.24 -0.46
C ASP A 226 -15.57 -6.19 -0.11
N GLY A 227 -14.67 -6.56 0.77
CA GLY A 227 -13.51 -5.76 1.14
C GLY A 227 -12.97 -6.16 2.50
N LEU A 228 -12.71 -5.19 3.38
CA LEU A 228 -12.21 -5.47 4.74
C LEU A 228 -13.16 -6.39 5.52
N ASN A 229 -14.47 -6.19 5.39
CA ASN A 229 -15.47 -6.97 6.11
C ASN A 229 -15.64 -8.43 5.64
N SER A 230 -15.06 -8.79 4.49
CA SER A 230 -15.08 -10.16 3.93
C SER A 230 -13.67 -10.70 3.70
N LEU A 231 -12.68 -10.09 4.34
CA LEU A 231 -11.28 -10.43 4.15
C LEU A 231 -10.95 -11.76 4.85
N GLU A 232 -10.72 -12.80 4.06
CA GLU A 232 -10.27 -14.12 4.55
C GLU A 232 -8.84 -14.43 4.11
N TYR A 233 -7.99 -14.81 5.08
CA TYR A 233 -6.60 -15.19 4.87
C TYR A 233 -6.05 -15.90 6.11
N LYS A 234 -4.89 -16.54 5.96
CA LYS A 234 -4.12 -17.15 7.05
C LYS A 234 -2.69 -16.66 7.02
N VAL A 235 -2.20 -16.15 8.15
CA VAL A 235 -0.77 -15.87 8.33
C VAL A 235 -0.02 -17.19 8.51
N LEU A 236 0.90 -17.48 7.60
CA LEU A 236 1.74 -18.68 7.64
C LEU A 236 3.08 -18.41 8.32
N GLN A 237 3.67 -17.24 8.05
CA GLN A 237 4.95 -16.86 8.63
C GLN A 237 5.00 -15.34 8.84
N LEU A 238 5.62 -14.95 9.95
CA LEU A 238 5.91 -13.57 10.29
C LEU A 238 7.40 -13.44 10.58
N ASN A 239 8.06 -12.52 9.88
CA ASN A 239 9.47 -12.22 10.11
C ASN A 239 9.67 -10.71 10.24
N GLU A 240 10.15 -10.26 11.40
CA GLU A 240 10.51 -8.87 11.63
C GLU A 240 11.99 -8.66 11.30
N PHE A 241 12.26 -7.97 10.20
CA PHE A 241 13.60 -7.54 9.86
C PHE A 241 13.83 -6.09 10.29
N HIS A 242 15.09 -5.66 10.27
CA HIS A 242 15.46 -4.29 10.62
C HIS A 242 14.77 -3.25 9.72
N LEU A 243 14.67 -3.51 8.42
CA LEU A 243 14.16 -2.54 7.43
C LEU A 243 12.66 -2.68 7.13
N PHE A 244 12.08 -3.87 7.32
CA PHE A 244 10.70 -4.18 6.96
C PHE A 244 10.19 -5.37 7.79
N THR A 245 8.87 -5.54 7.85
CA THR A 245 8.23 -6.77 8.32
C THR A 245 7.75 -7.56 7.11
N ARG A 246 8.10 -8.84 7.05
CA ARG A 246 7.57 -9.79 6.06
C ARG A 246 6.44 -10.57 6.69
N ILE A 247 5.31 -10.64 5.99
CA ILE A 247 4.17 -11.45 6.38
C ILE A 247 3.83 -12.35 5.20
N LEU A 248 4.08 -13.65 5.35
CA LEU A 248 3.73 -14.68 4.39
C LEU A 248 2.30 -15.14 4.68
N VAL A 249 1.41 -15.00 3.70
CA VAL A 249 -0.01 -15.28 3.87
C VAL A 249 -0.54 -16.23 2.80
N ASP A 250 -1.46 -17.09 3.21
CA ASP A 250 -2.35 -17.82 2.31
C ASP A 250 -3.65 -17.01 2.20
N ILE A 251 -4.03 -16.64 0.97
CA ILE A 251 -5.24 -15.85 0.71
C ILE A 251 -6.28 -16.62 -0.09
N GLN A 252 -6.07 -17.93 -0.32
CA GLN A 252 -7.10 -18.78 -0.89
C GLN A 252 -8.21 -18.98 0.14
N GLU A 253 -9.45 -19.02 -0.34
CA GLU A 253 -10.59 -19.38 0.49
C GLU A 253 -10.39 -20.84 0.94
N THR A 254 -10.45 -21.08 2.25
CA THR A 254 -10.51 -22.46 2.74
C THR A 254 -11.83 -23.04 2.27
N ALA A 255 -11.74 -24.03 1.37
CA ALA A 255 -12.88 -24.81 0.88
C ALA A 255 -13.70 -25.44 2.01
#